data_AF-A0A4Q3CQA5-F1
#
_entry.id   AF-A0A4Q3CQA5-F1
#
_cell.length_a   1.000
_cell.length_b   1.000
_cell.length_c   1.000
_cell.angle_alpha   90.00
_cell.angle_beta   90.00
_cell.angle_gamma   90.00
#
_symmetry.space_group_name_H-M   'P 1'
#
loop_
_entity.id
_entity.type
_entity.pdbx_description
1 polymer ?
#
loop_
_entity_poly.entity_id
_entity_poly.type
_entity_poly.pdbx_seq_one_letter_code
_entity_poly.pdbx_strand_id
1 'polypeptide(L)'
;MKPRARLGGALPSLRGRLMLSLVLLLLFGAATVAIYQTDLARRDWYDVGDTTMQAQALVLAAAFERNPTAPLEALAADWHAVYVQPDSGFGFTIYDRFARPVMSAPSLRGGRLPLTELPEPRERFGEMGLIGPQAVPVLAVRLRGGGHAVVSRAGGWNEALIESIQHEQWETVVLFILFGIFAVMLIAIVLPWTLRPLSQASRQAAAIGPRNLDRRIETEGLPIEMQPLVHGFNGALDRLADAYALHRRFTTNAAHELRTPLTVLSLRLQRARMGEGLDWPAIITDLARIQGMLDQLLDLARKQ
;
A
#
# COMPACT_ATOMS: atom_id res chain seq x y z
N MET A 1 -42.90 -1.68 19.11
CA MET A 1 -41.47 -1.76 19.52
C MET A 1 -40.67 -2.37 18.37
N LYS A 2 -39.79 -1.61 17.73
CA LYS A 2 -38.87 -2.08 16.66
C LYS A 2 -37.49 -2.35 17.28
N PRO A 3 -36.82 -3.48 16.99
CA PRO A 3 -35.46 -3.69 17.48
C PRO A 3 -34.48 -2.84 16.65
N ARG A 4 -33.71 -1.99 17.33
CA ARG A 4 -32.56 -1.28 16.74
C ARG A 4 -31.43 -2.27 16.54
N ALA A 5 -31.10 -2.57 15.29
CA ALA A 5 -29.86 -3.25 14.92
C ALA A 5 -28.67 -2.38 15.34
N ARG A 6 -27.89 -2.85 16.33
CA ARG A 6 -26.59 -2.29 16.64
C ARG A 6 -25.61 -2.78 15.57
N LEU A 7 -25.24 -1.91 14.63
CA LEU A 7 -24.07 -2.07 13.79
C LEU A 7 -22.82 -1.90 14.67
N GLY A 8 -22.48 -2.96 15.41
CA GLY A 8 -21.15 -3.10 15.99
C GLY A 8 -20.17 -3.39 14.87
N GLY A 9 -19.51 -2.37 14.35
CA GLY A 9 -18.40 -2.52 13.40
C GLY A 9 -17.31 -3.35 14.07
N ALA A 10 -17.24 -4.63 13.75
CA ALA A 10 -16.10 -5.46 14.10
C ALA A 10 -14.86 -4.81 13.48
N LEU A 11 -13.89 -4.43 14.31
CA LEU A 11 -12.61 -3.93 13.83
C LEU A 11 -12.04 -4.95 12.82
N PRO A 12 -11.61 -4.51 11.61
CA PRO A 12 -11.11 -5.44 10.62
C PRO A 12 -9.93 -6.21 11.19
N SER A 13 -9.94 -7.53 11.00
CA SER A 13 -8.89 -8.43 11.49
C SER A 13 -7.49 -7.92 11.08
N LEU A 14 -6.47 -8.17 11.91
CA LEU A 14 -5.07 -7.81 11.60
C LEU A 14 -4.65 -8.29 10.20
N ARG A 15 -5.15 -9.47 9.79
CA ARG A 15 -5.00 -10.02 8.44
C ARG A 15 -5.59 -9.11 7.36
N GLY A 16 -6.81 -8.62 7.56
CA GLY A 16 -7.49 -7.72 6.62
C GLY A 16 -6.77 -6.38 6.49
N ARG A 17 -6.25 -5.83 7.58
CA ARG A 17 -5.47 -4.57 7.56
C ARG A 17 -4.16 -4.73 6.80
N LEU A 18 -3.43 -5.83 7.03
CA LEU A 18 -2.19 -6.13 6.30
C LEU A 18 -2.45 -6.33 4.81
N MET A 19 -3.45 -7.15 4.45
CA MET A 19 -3.83 -7.35 3.04
C MET A 19 -4.25 -6.05 2.37
N LEU A 20 -5.08 -5.23 3.03
CA LEU A 20 -5.50 -3.95 2.48
C LEU A 20 -4.31 -3.00 2.28
N SER A 21 -3.41 -2.90 3.26
CA SER A 21 -2.22 -2.04 3.14
C SER A 21 -1.29 -2.47 2.00
N LEU A 22 -1.17 -3.77 1.77
CA LEU A 22 -0.37 -4.31 0.68
C LEU A 22 -1.02 -4.03 -0.69
N VAL A 23 -2.33 -4.29 -0.81
CA VAL A 23 -3.07 -3.98 -2.03
C VAL A 23 -2.96 -2.50 -2.36
N LEU A 24 -3.08 -1.63 -1.36
CA LEU A 24 -2.90 -0.19 -1.54
C LEU A 24 -1.46 0.17 -1.95
N LEU A 25 -0.43 -0.41 -1.34
CA LEU A 25 0.98 -0.20 -1.71
C LEU A 25 1.24 -0.62 -3.16
N LEU A 26 0.66 -1.74 -3.56
CA LEU A 26 0.83 -2.34 -4.89
C LEU A 26 0.11 -1.51 -5.95
N LEU A 27 -1.12 -1.06 -5.67
CA LEU A 27 -1.84 -0.11 -6.52
C LEU A 27 -1.09 1.22 -6.63
N PHE A 28 -0.51 1.71 -5.54
CA PHE A 28 0.29 2.93 -5.54
C PHE A 28 1.56 2.78 -6.39
N GLY A 29 2.27 1.65 -6.24
CA GLY A 29 3.45 1.34 -7.06
C GLY A 29 3.10 1.25 -8.55
N ALA A 30 2.03 0.52 -8.89
CA ALA A 30 1.55 0.42 -10.27
C ALA A 30 1.15 1.79 -10.84
N ALA A 31 0.47 2.63 -10.06
CA ALA A 31 0.10 3.98 -10.47
C ALA A 31 1.33 4.87 -10.69
N THR A 32 2.34 4.78 -9.82
CA THR A 32 3.58 5.56 -9.95
C THR A 32 4.36 5.16 -11.20
N VAL A 33 4.46 3.85 -11.48
CA VAL A 33 5.09 3.35 -12.71
C VAL A 33 4.31 3.80 -13.94
N ALA A 34 2.98 3.71 -13.93
CA ALA A 34 2.16 4.19 -15.03
C ALA A 34 2.36 5.69 -15.28
N ILE A 35 2.39 6.50 -14.22
CA ILE A 35 2.66 7.95 -14.33
C ILE A 35 4.07 8.19 -14.89
N TYR A 36 5.08 7.48 -14.38
CA TYR A 36 6.46 7.61 -14.86
C TYR A 36 6.59 7.24 -16.34
N GLN A 37 5.97 6.14 -16.77
CA GLN A 37 5.95 5.73 -18.17
C GLN A 37 5.26 6.77 -19.06
N THR A 38 4.13 7.35 -18.60
CA THR A 38 3.47 8.42 -19.34
C THR A 38 4.31 9.70 -19.43
N ASP A 39 5.10 10.01 -18.40
CA ASP A 39 6.00 11.16 -18.41
C ASP A 39 7.23 10.92 -19.28
N LEU A 40 7.82 9.72 -19.22
CA LEU A 40 8.94 9.33 -20.06
C LEU A 40 8.52 9.34 -21.53
N ALA A 41 7.38 8.72 -21.85
CA ALA A 41 6.79 8.82 -23.18
C ALA A 41 6.62 10.30 -23.55
N ARG A 42 5.99 11.13 -22.68
CA ARG A 42 5.82 12.60 -22.88
C ARG A 42 7.11 13.33 -23.24
N ARG A 43 8.24 12.94 -22.65
CA ARG A 43 9.55 13.54 -22.95
C ARG A 43 10.09 13.07 -24.29
N ASP A 44 10.07 11.76 -24.55
CA ASP A 44 10.51 11.17 -25.83
C ASP A 44 9.70 11.70 -27.03
N TRP A 45 8.42 12.06 -26.80
CA TRP A 45 7.52 12.67 -27.79
C TRP A 45 8.05 14.00 -28.36
N TYR A 46 8.88 14.75 -27.63
CA TYR A 46 9.45 16.02 -28.11
C TYR A 46 10.79 15.83 -28.84
N ASP A 47 11.65 14.93 -28.37
CA ASP A 47 13.00 14.76 -28.90
C ASP A 47 13.04 14.07 -30.28
N VAL A 48 12.15 13.09 -30.54
CA VAL A 48 12.09 12.37 -31.83
C VAL A 48 11.47 13.25 -32.94
N GLY A 49 10.57 14.15 -32.57
CA GLY A 49 9.98 15.14 -33.48
C GLY A 49 11.03 16.12 -34.02
N ASP A 50 11.90 16.61 -33.13
CA ASP A 50 12.89 17.64 -33.46
C ASP A 50 13.96 17.13 -34.44
N THR A 51 14.56 15.97 -34.18
CA THR A 51 15.61 15.40 -35.02
C THR A 51 15.16 15.11 -36.46
N THR A 52 13.95 14.59 -36.63
CA THR A 52 13.40 14.26 -37.96
C THR A 52 12.95 15.50 -38.72
N MET A 53 12.33 16.48 -38.04
CA MET A 53 11.93 17.75 -38.67
C MET A 53 13.14 18.60 -39.07
N GLN A 54 14.20 18.61 -38.26
CA GLN A 54 15.47 19.26 -38.62
C GLN A 54 16.08 18.61 -39.87
N ALA A 55 16.11 17.27 -39.94
CA ALA A 55 16.61 16.54 -41.11
C ALA A 55 15.81 16.88 -42.39
N GLN A 56 14.47 16.87 -42.31
CA GLN A 56 13.60 17.25 -43.43
C GLN A 56 13.84 18.69 -43.87
N ALA A 57 13.90 19.61 -42.92
CA ALA A 57 14.10 21.02 -43.23
C ALA A 57 15.49 21.30 -43.82
N LEU A 58 16.53 20.57 -43.39
CA LEU A 58 17.86 20.65 -43.99
C LEU A 58 17.89 20.14 -45.43
N VAL A 59 17.27 18.99 -45.70
CA VAL A 59 17.18 18.41 -47.05
C VAL A 59 16.42 19.36 -47.98
N LEU A 60 15.26 19.84 -47.54
CA LEU A 60 14.42 20.77 -48.29
C LEU A 60 15.14 22.10 -48.57
N ALA A 61 15.78 22.68 -47.55
CA ALA A 61 16.54 23.91 -47.69
C ALA A 61 17.70 23.75 -48.66
N ALA A 62 18.47 22.66 -48.55
CA ALA A 62 19.62 22.41 -49.42
C ALA A 62 19.21 22.17 -50.87
N ALA A 63 18.11 21.45 -51.11
CA ALA A 63 17.60 21.20 -52.45
C ALA A 63 17.04 22.48 -53.10
N PHE A 64 16.31 23.29 -52.33
CA PHE A 64 15.80 24.59 -52.80
C PHE A 64 16.91 25.59 -53.09
N GLU A 65 17.94 25.67 -52.25
CA GLU A 65 19.11 26.52 -52.51
C GLU A 65 19.87 26.11 -53.77
N ARG A 66 19.90 24.80 -54.07
CA ARG A 66 20.56 24.27 -55.28
C ARG A 66 19.77 24.60 -56.54
N ASN A 67 18.45 24.51 -56.51
CA ASN A 67 17.59 24.83 -57.64
C ASN A 67 16.21 25.34 -57.16
N PRO A 68 16.02 26.66 -57.04
CA PRO A 68 14.77 27.25 -56.53
C PRO A 68 13.54 26.98 -57.41
N THR A 69 13.76 26.64 -58.69
CA THR A 69 12.71 26.35 -59.67
C THR A 69 12.46 24.86 -59.85
N ALA A 70 13.15 24.00 -59.09
CA ALA A 70 12.98 22.57 -59.18
C ALA A 70 11.54 22.16 -58.84
N PRO A 71 10.96 21.17 -59.55
CA PRO A 71 9.69 20.59 -59.15
C PRO A 71 9.81 19.87 -57.81
N LEU A 72 8.69 19.70 -57.11
CA LEU A 72 8.61 19.07 -55.80
C LEU A 72 9.31 17.70 -55.73
N GLU A 73 9.21 16.90 -56.80
CA GLU A 73 9.87 15.59 -56.96
C GLU A 73 11.40 15.67 -56.81
N ALA A 74 12.01 16.73 -57.35
CA ALA A 74 13.45 16.94 -57.26
C ALA A 74 13.87 17.63 -55.96
N LEU A 75 12.97 18.40 -55.35
CA LEU A 75 13.22 19.15 -54.12
C LEU A 75 13.21 18.26 -52.87
N ALA A 76 12.34 17.26 -52.86
CA ALA A 76 12.09 16.40 -51.72
C ALA A 76 11.94 14.94 -52.14
N ALA A 77 12.88 14.40 -52.93
CA ALA A 77 12.79 13.05 -53.49
C ALA A 77 12.49 11.97 -52.43
N ASP A 78 13.18 12.02 -51.28
CA ASP A 78 13.01 11.05 -50.19
C ASP A 78 11.66 11.17 -49.45
N TRP A 79 11.00 12.32 -49.57
CA TRP A 79 9.77 12.67 -48.85
C TRP A 79 8.60 13.02 -49.79
N HIS A 80 8.76 12.82 -51.09
CA HIS A 80 7.82 13.28 -52.11
C HIS A 80 6.44 12.63 -51.92
N ALA A 81 6.43 11.31 -51.69
CA ALA A 81 5.21 10.54 -51.49
C ALA A 81 4.37 11.08 -50.33
N VAL A 82 5.00 11.51 -49.23
CA VAL A 82 4.29 12.05 -48.06
C VAL A 82 3.84 13.49 -48.27
N TYR A 83 4.56 14.33 -49.03
CA TYR A 83 4.12 15.70 -49.29
C TYR A 83 2.99 15.82 -50.32
N VAL A 84 2.76 14.78 -51.12
CA VAL A 84 1.66 14.74 -52.10
C VAL A 84 0.40 14.08 -51.54
N GLN A 85 0.55 13.11 -50.63
CA GLN A 85 -0.59 12.40 -50.05
C GLN A 85 -1.45 13.35 -49.19
N PRO A 86 -2.75 13.51 -49.49
CA PRO A 86 -3.66 14.28 -48.65
C PRO A 86 -3.68 13.74 -47.22
N ASP A 87 -3.65 14.63 -46.23
CA ASP A 87 -3.69 14.27 -44.81
C ASP A 87 -2.55 13.37 -44.32
N SER A 88 -1.46 13.29 -45.08
CA SER A 88 -0.21 12.67 -44.60
C SER A 88 0.32 13.33 -43.33
N GLY A 89 -0.12 14.57 -43.11
CA GLY A 89 0.32 15.51 -42.11
C GLY A 89 1.80 15.90 -42.22
N PHE A 90 2.52 15.49 -43.24
CA PHE A 90 3.78 16.14 -43.58
C PHE A 90 3.48 17.34 -44.44
N GLY A 91 4.06 18.49 -44.12
CA GLY A 91 3.86 19.71 -44.88
C GLY A 91 5.08 20.61 -44.85
N PHE A 92 5.20 21.47 -45.85
CA PHE A 92 6.16 22.56 -45.81
C PHE A 92 5.61 23.77 -46.54
N THR A 93 6.18 24.92 -46.24
CA THR A 93 5.99 26.16 -47.00
C THR A 93 7.31 26.90 -47.04
N ILE A 94 7.80 27.14 -48.25
CA ILE A 94 9.00 27.93 -48.50
C ILE A 94 8.56 29.35 -48.77
N TYR A 95 9.18 30.27 -48.07
CA TYR A 95 8.98 31.70 -48.12
C TYR A 95 10.22 32.38 -48.70
N ASP A 96 9.99 33.41 -49.51
CA ASP A 96 11.04 34.30 -49.96
C ASP A 96 11.53 35.23 -48.83
N ARG A 97 12.49 36.09 -49.16
CA ARG A 97 13.05 37.09 -48.23
C ARG A 97 12.06 38.17 -47.78
N PHE A 98 10.91 38.25 -48.44
CA PHE A 98 9.82 39.18 -48.14
C PHE A 98 8.64 38.46 -47.47
N ALA A 99 8.86 37.23 -46.96
CA ALA A 99 7.86 36.39 -46.33
C ALA A 99 6.65 36.05 -47.22
N ARG A 100 6.84 35.99 -48.54
CA ARG A 100 5.82 35.54 -49.50
C ARG A 100 6.01 34.05 -49.78
N PRO A 101 4.93 33.25 -49.76
CA PRO A 101 5.04 31.82 -50.03
C PRO A 101 5.41 31.62 -51.51
N VAL A 102 6.52 30.92 -51.73
CA VAL A 102 7.04 30.54 -53.06
C VAL A 102 6.55 29.15 -53.43
N MET A 103 6.52 28.24 -52.46
CA MET A 103 6.13 26.84 -52.67
C MET A 103 5.54 26.26 -51.39
N SER A 104 4.54 25.41 -51.52
CA SER A 104 3.92 24.68 -50.41
C SER A 104 3.71 23.22 -50.76
N ALA A 105 3.72 22.35 -49.75
CA ALA A 105 3.35 20.96 -49.92
C ALA A 105 1.86 20.81 -50.31
N PRO A 106 1.54 20.02 -51.36
CA PRO A 106 0.16 19.73 -51.78
C PRO A 106 -0.71 19.05 -50.71
N SER A 107 -0.09 18.34 -49.76
CA SER A 107 -0.75 17.67 -48.62
C SER A 107 -1.45 18.62 -47.64
N LEU A 108 -1.19 19.93 -47.69
CA LEU A 108 -1.73 20.91 -46.75
C LEU A 108 -3.17 21.29 -47.10
N ARG A 109 -4.13 20.97 -46.23
CA ARG A 109 -5.57 21.37 -46.38
C ARG A 109 -5.78 22.87 -46.55
N GLY A 110 -4.92 23.71 -45.94
CA GLY A 110 -4.96 25.17 -46.05
C GLY A 110 -4.07 25.77 -47.15
N GLY A 111 -3.43 24.92 -47.98
CA GLY A 111 -2.52 25.30 -49.06
C GLY A 111 -1.17 25.88 -48.63
N ARG A 112 -0.99 26.26 -47.36
CA ARG A 112 0.28 26.73 -46.77
C ARG A 112 0.27 26.59 -45.25
N LEU A 113 1.45 26.43 -44.69
CA LEU A 113 1.71 26.68 -43.27
C LEU A 113 1.86 28.20 -43.09
N PRO A 114 1.42 28.79 -41.98
CA PRO A 114 1.72 30.19 -41.70
C PRO A 114 3.18 30.37 -41.29
N LEU A 115 3.68 31.60 -41.47
CA LEU A 115 5.01 31.99 -41.01
C LEU A 115 4.99 32.08 -39.48
N THR A 116 5.86 31.33 -38.81
CA THR A 116 6.01 31.33 -37.35
C THR A 116 7.29 32.08 -36.96
N GLU A 117 7.68 32.02 -35.68
CA GLU A 117 8.91 32.58 -35.13
C GLU A 117 10.09 32.32 -36.08
N LEU A 118 10.65 33.41 -36.58
CA LEU A 118 11.76 33.38 -37.51
C LEU A 118 13.05 33.18 -36.71
N PRO A 119 13.97 32.31 -37.16
CA PRO A 119 15.28 32.16 -36.52
C PRO A 119 15.96 33.53 -36.40
N GLU A 120 16.63 33.84 -35.29
CA GLU A 120 17.43 35.07 -35.21
C GLU A 120 18.55 35.07 -36.28
N PRO A 121 19.06 36.22 -36.77
CA PRO A 121 20.11 36.31 -37.82
C PRO A 121 21.32 35.36 -37.65
N ARG A 122 21.64 34.98 -36.41
CA ARG A 122 22.75 34.08 -36.06
C ARG A 122 22.34 32.60 -35.98
N GLU A 123 21.04 32.32 -35.92
CA GLU A 123 20.47 30.99 -35.79
C GLU A 123 19.99 30.47 -37.16
N ARG A 124 20.14 29.16 -37.33
CA ARG A 124 19.71 28.46 -38.55
C ARG A 124 18.29 27.91 -38.43
N PHE A 125 17.89 27.52 -37.23
CA PHE A 125 16.59 26.97 -36.88
C PHE A 125 15.95 27.89 -35.84
N GLY A 126 14.65 28.14 -35.94
CA GLY A 126 13.88 28.83 -34.91
C GLY A 126 13.40 27.85 -33.84
N GLU A 127 12.82 28.37 -32.75
CA GLU A 127 12.17 27.53 -31.75
C GLU A 127 11.03 26.73 -32.38
N MET A 128 10.82 25.50 -31.88
CA MET A 128 9.73 24.67 -32.33
C MET A 128 8.41 25.26 -31.83
N GLY A 129 7.57 25.71 -32.77
CA GLY A 129 6.28 26.32 -32.49
C GLY A 129 5.11 25.34 -32.70
N LEU A 130 3.96 25.66 -32.12
CA LEU A 130 2.70 24.94 -32.34
C LEU A 130 1.69 25.87 -33.03
N ILE A 131 1.07 25.43 -34.13
CA ILE A 131 0.12 26.23 -34.91
C ILE A 131 -1.28 25.61 -34.89
N GLY A 132 -2.29 26.47 -34.69
CA GLY A 132 -3.69 26.14 -34.88
C GLY A 132 -4.31 25.30 -33.75
N PRO A 133 -5.62 25.01 -33.81
CA PRO A 133 -6.35 24.33 -32.73
C PRO A 133 -5.94 22.86 -32.53
N GLN A 134 -5.21 22.27 -33.48
CA GLN A 134 -4.68 20.90 -33.39
C GLN A 134 -3.23 20.85 -32.89
N ALA A 135 -2.64 21.98 -32.47
CA ALA A 135 -1.27 22.08 -31.98
C ALA A 135 -0.26 21.39 -32.92
N VAL A 136 -0.26 21.77 -34.19
CA VAL A 136 0.62 21.16 -35.18
C VAL A 136 2.04 21.67 -34.98
N PRO A 137 3.05 20.79 -34.78
CA PRO A 137 4.43 21.23 -34.63
C PRO A 137 4.96 21.78 -35.96
N VAL A 138 5.69 22.89 -35.85
CA VAL A 138 6.37 23.54 -36.96
C VAL A 138 7.80 23.92 -36.60
N LEU A 139 8.67 23.90 -37.59
CA LEU A 139 10.05 24.34 -37.47
C LEU A 139 10.38 25.28 -38.63
N ALA A 140 10.82 26.49 -38.31
CA ALA A 140 11.29 27.46 -39.28
C ALA A 140 12.81 27.34 -39.47
N VAL A 141 13.27 27.36 -40.72
CA VAL A 141 14.68 27.29 -41.09
C VAL A 141 15.04 28.44 -42.00
N ARG A 142 16.15 29.12 -41.71
CA ARG A 142 16.66 30.19 -42.57
C ARG A 142 17.43 29.59 -43.76
N LEU A 143 17.07 30.05 -44.96
CA LEU A 143 17.79 29.81 -46.20
C LEU A 143 18.92 30.83 -46.36
N ARG A 144 20.05 30.42 -46.95
CA ARG A 144 21.22 31.28 -47.22
C ARG A 144 20.88 32.50 -48.08
N GLY A 145 19.86 32.42 -48.94
CA GLY A 145 19.34 33.53 -49.75
C GLY A 145 18.53 34.57 -48.97
N GLY A 146 18.30 34.37 -47.67
CA GLY A 146 17.49 35.24 -46.81
C GLY A 146 16.00 34.91 -46.81
N GLY A 147 15.57 33.84 -47.48
CA GLY A 147 14.22 33.26 -47.35
C GLY A 147 14.11 32.32 -46.14
N HIS A 148 12.92 31.79 -45.92
CA HIS A 148 12.64 30.89 -44.79
C HIS A 148 11.86 29.67 -45.27
N ALA A 149 12.18 28.48 -44.79
CA ALA A 149 11.39 27.30 -45.02
C ALA A 149 10.72 26.91 -43.69
N VAL A 150 9.40 26.78 -43.69
CA VAL A 150 8.64 26.26 -42.55
C VAL A 150 8.29 24.82 -42.88
N VAL A 151 8.73 23.88 -42.07
CA VAL A 151 8.37 22.47 -42.19
C VAL A 151 7.44 22.11 -41.04
N SER A 152 6.46 21.26 -41.32
CA SER A 152 5.49 20.79 -40.36
C SER A 152 5.30 19.30 -40.47
N ARG A 153 5.03 18.70 -39.31
CA ARG A 153 4.63 17.31 -39.18
C ARG A 153 3.38 17.20 -38.29
N ALA A 154 2.22 17.39 -38.88
CA ALA A 154 0.93 16.91 -38.40
C ALA A 154 0.73 15.38 -38.59
N GLY A 155 1.66 14.71 -39.29
CA GLY A 155 1.48 13.37 -39.84
C GLY A 155 1.55 12.24 -38.85
N GLY A 156 0.38 11.71 -38.50
CA GLY A 156 0.22 10.33 -38.04
C GLY A 156 0.86 10.05 -36.69
N TRP A 157 0.43 10.77 -35.66
CA TRP A 157 0.47 10.34 -34.27
C TRP A 157 -0.33 9.04 -34.00
N ASN A 158 -0.73 8.26 -35.03
CA ASN A 158 -1.90 7.39 -34.96
C ASN A 158 -1.79 5.92 -35.41
N GLU A 159 -0.66 5.36 -35.86
CA GLU A 159 -0.65 3.89 -36.09
C GLU A 159 0.76 3.29 -35.98
N ALA A 160 1.74 3.76 -36.76
CA ALA A 160 3.05 3.11 -36.82
C ALA A 160 3.96 3.31 -35.58
N LEU A 161 3.82 4.43 -34.85
CA LEU A 161 4.54 4.66 -33.58
C LEU A 161 3.75 4.15 -32.37
N ILE A 162 2.41 4.11 -32.45
CA ILE A 162 1.57 3.50 -31.41
C ILE A 162 1.85 2.00 -31.36
N GLU A 163 2.04 1.33 -32.49
CA GLU A 163 2.34 -0.10 -32.51
C GLU A 163 3.75 -0.42 -31.95
N SER A 164 4.76 0.42 -32.22
CA SER A 164 6.11 0.24 -31.67
C SER A 164 6.22 0.65 -30.19
N ILE A 165 5.49 1.69 -29.74
CA ILE A 165 5.46 2.12 -28.33
C ILE A 165 4.52 1.23 -27.50
N GLN A 166 3.43 0.68 -28.08
CA GLN A 166 2.56 -0.25 -27.37
C GLN A 166 3.32 -1.54 -27.04
N HIS A 167 4.03 -2.15 -27.99
CA HIS A 167 4.63 -3.46 -27.73
C HIS A 167 5.70 -3.45 -26.64
N GLU A 168 6.47 -2.36 -26.48
CA GLU A 168 7.52 -2.28 -25.46
C GLU A 168 6.97 -1.91 -24.06
N GLN A 169 5.84 -1.19 -23.98
CA GLN A 169 5.30 -0.73 -22.68
C GLN A 169 4.34 -1.71 -22.00
N TRP A 170 3.63 -2.57 -22.75
CA TRP A 170 2.69 -3.53 -22.15
C TRP A 170 3.38 -4.61 -21.32
N GLU A 171 4.60 -5.03 -21.68
CA GLU A 171 5.34 -6.07 -20.95
C GLU A 171 5.65 -5.65 -19.51
N THR A 172 6.05 -4.39 -19.31
CA THR A 172 6.35 -3.85 -17.99
C THR A 172 5.10 -3.81 -17.11
N VAL A 173 3.96 -3.36 -17.66
CA VAL A 173 2.69 -3.29 -16.92
C VAL A 173 2.22 -4.69 -16.52
N VAL A 174 2.29 -5.66 -17.44
CA VAL A 174 1.92 -7.06 -17.16
C VAL A 174 2.83 -7.65 -16.09
N LEU A 175 4.14 -7.42 -16.16
CA LEU A 175 5.09 -7.91 -15.16
C LEU A 175 4.79 -7.35 -13.75
N PHE A 176 4.45 -6.07 -13.64
CA PHE A 176 4.06 -5.47 -12.37
C PHE A 176 2.76 -6.04 -11.80
N ILE A 177 1.76 -6.28 -12.66
CA ILE A 177 0.51 -6.94 -12.25
C ILE A 177 0.82 -8.36 -11.74
N LEU A 178 1.62 -9.13 -12.47
CA LEU A 178 2.02 -10.48 -12.07
C LEU A 178 2.81 -10.49 -10.77
N PHE A 179 3.78 -9.59 -10.62
CA PHE A 179 4.54 -9.40 -9.38
C PHE A 179 3.62 -9.06 -8.22
N GLY A 180 2.62 -8.21 -8.46
CA GLY A 180 1.62 -7.85 -7.48
C GLY A 180 0.76 -9.03 -7.03
N ILE A 181 0.21 -9.79 -7.98
CA ILE A 181 -0.56 -11.00 -7.71
C ILE A 181 0.30 -11.99 -6.92
N PHE A 182 1.56 -12.17 -7.33
CA PHE A 182 2.52 -13.02 -6.64
C PHE A 182 2.75 -12.57 -5.18
N ALA A 183 2.94 -11.27 -4.93
CA ALA A 183 3.13 -10.74 -3.58
C ALA A 183 1.90 -10.96 -2.68
N VAL A 184 0.69 -10.75 -3.21
CA VAL A 184 -0.58 -11.01 -2.50
C VAL A 184 -0.71 -12.50 -2.18
N MET A 185 -0.43 -13.37 -3.16
CA MET A 185 -0.46 -14.82 -2.98
C MET A 185 0.55 -15.29 -1.94
N LEU A 186 1.79 -14.79 -2.00
CA LEU A 186 2.84 -15.12 -1.04
C LEU A 186 2.43 -14.74 0.39
N ILE A 187 1.87 -13.55 0.60
CA ILE A 187 1.39 -13.12 1.92
C ILE A 187 0.18 -13.93 2.37
N ALA A 188 -0.75 -14.27 1.46
CA ALA A 188 -1.88 -15.14 1.78
C ALA A 188 -1.44 -16.54 2.26
N ILE A 189 -0.28 -17.02 1.81
CA ILE A 189 0.30 -18.31 2.22
C ILE A 189 1.13 -18.19 3.51
N VAL A 190 1.98 -17.15 3.61
CA VAL A 190 2.90 -16.96 4.74
C VAL A 190 2.17 -16.53 6.01
N LEU A 191 1.19 -15.62 5.90
CA LEU A 191 0.54 -15.03 7.07
C LEU A 191 -0.23 -16.06 7.95
N PRO A 192 -0.95 -17.05 7.39
CA PRO A 192 -1.51 -18.15 8.17
C PRO A 192 -0.46 -18.98 8.89
N TRP A 193 0.69 -19.23 8.26
CA TRP A 193 1.80 -19.98 8.86
C TRP A 193 2.40 -19.21 10.03
N THR A 194 2.69 -17.92 9.85
CA THR A 194 3.26 -17.06 10.91
C THR A 194 2.32 -16.86 12.09
N LEU A 195 1.00 -16.83 11.87
CA LEU A 195 0.00 -16.64 12.94
C LEU A 195 -0.50 -17.95 13.56
N ARG A 196 -0.14 -19.10 13.00
CA ARG A 196 -0.54 -20.41 13.53
C ARG A 196 -0.06 -20.63 14.96
N PRO A 197 1.19 -20.31 15.34
CA PRO A 197 1.67 -20.45 16.72
C PRO A 197 0.90 -19.55 17.70
N LEU A 198 0.55 -18.32 17.30
CA LEU A 198 -0.30 -17.43 18.10
C LEU A 198 -1.68 -18.05 18.39
N SER A 199 -2.30 -18.67 17.38
CA SER A 199 -3.57 -19.38 17.58
C SER A 199 -3.44 -20.57 18.53
N GLN A 200 -2.28 -21.24 18.55
CA GLN A 200 -2.00 -22.36 19.45
C GLN A 200 -1.81 -21.87 20.88
N ALA A 201 -0.98 -20.84 21.09
CA ALA A 201 -0.79 -20.22 22.40
C ALA A 201 -2.11 -19.69 22.98
N SER A 202 -2.96 -19.06 22.15
CA SER A 202 -4.29 -18.61 22.58
C SER A 202 -5.20 -19.77 23.00
N ARG A 203 -5.18 -20.91 22.29
CA ARG A 203 -5.91 -22.12 22.71
C ARG A 203 -5.37 -22.71 24.01
N GLN A 204 -4.04 -22.72 24.20
CA GLN A 204 -3.43 -23.17 25.45
C GLN A 204 -3.87 -22.28 26.62
N ALA A 205 -3.81 -20.96 26.45
CA ALA A 205 -4.27 -19.99 27.44
C ALA A 205 -5.74 -20.20 27.83
N ALA A 206 -6.62 -20.40 26.84
CA ALA A 206 -8.05 -20.62 27.07
C ALA A 206 -8.36 -21.94 27.79
N ALA A 207 -7.45 -22.91 27.75
CA ALA A 207 -7.59 -24.19 28.45
C ALA A 207 -7.13 -24.14 29.92
N ILE A 208 -6.48 -23.04 30.35
CA ILE A 208 -6.03 -22.85 31.73
C ILE A 208 -7.19 -22.30 32.55
N GLY A 209 -7.48 -22.97 33.66
CA GLY A 209 -8.51 -22.61 34.61
C GLY A 209 -8.14 -23.02 36.03
N PRO A 210 -9.08 -22.87 36.99
CA PRO A 210 -8.79 -23.04 38.42
C PRO A 210 -8.31 -24.44 38.83
N ARG A 211 -8.56 -25.48 38.01
CA ARG A 211 -8.19 -26.87 38.30
C ARG A 211 -6.84 -27.29 37.71
N ASN A 212 -6.23 -26.45 36.89
CA ASN A 212 -4.98 -26.73 36.16
C ASN A 212 -4.12 -25.46 36.04
N LEU A 213 -4.12 -24.64 37.10
CA LEU A 213 -3.33 -23.41 37.23
C LEU A 213 -1.81 -23.64 37.12
N ASP A 214 -1.34 -24.88 37.25
CA ASP A 214 0.07 -25.25 37.13
C ASP A 214 0.53 -25.36 35.67
N ARG A 215 -0.42 -25.37 34.72
CA ARG A 215 -0.11 -25.44 33.29
C ARG A 215 0.47 -24.11 32.82
N ARG A 216 1.49 -24.17 31.96
CA ARG A 216 2.11 -23.01 31.33
C ARG A 216 1.95 -23.10 29.82
N ILE A 217 1.99 -21.95 29.17
CA ILE A 217 2.05 -21.90 27.71
C ILE A 217 3.49 -22.24 27.29
N GLU A 218 3.63 -23.22 26.39
CA GLU A 218 4.92 -23.64 25.85
C GLU A 218 5.50 -22.53 24.96
N THR A 219 6.79 -22.25 25.13
CA THR A 219 7.52 -21.25 24.33
C THR A 219 8.21 -21.84 23.11
N GLU A 220 8.37 -23.16 23.05
CA GLU A 220 8.97 -23.85 21.92
C GLU A 220 8.10 -23.70 20.65
N GLY A 221 8.72 -23.28 19.56
CA GLY A 221 8.03 -23.03 18.29
C GLY A 221 7.28 -21.70 18.18
N LEU A 222 7.34 -20.83 19.22
CA LEU A 222 6.84 -19.46 19.12
C LEU A 222 7.88 -18.52 18.47
N PRO A 223 7.43 -17.57 17.64
CA PRO A 223 8.28 -16.47 17.16
C PRO A 223 8.91 -15.71 18.33
N ILE A 224 10.13 -15.21 18.15
CA ILE A 224 10.90 -14.51 19.20
C ILE A 224 10.15 -13.28 19.73
N GLU A 225 9.36 -12.62 18.87
CA GLU A 225 8.55 -11.45 19.19
C GLU A 225 7.42 -11.78 20.17
N MET A 226 7.00 -13.03 20.25
CA MET A 226 5.92 -13.49 21.13
C MET A 226 6.40 -13.96 22.49
N GLN A 227 7.68 -14.32 22.62
CA GLN A 227 8.23 -14.87 23.87
C GLN A 227 8.06 -13.92 25.07
N PRO A 228 8.30 -12.59 24.97
CA PRO A 228 8.11 -11.69 26.11
C PRO A 228 6.67 -11.68 26.64
N LEU A 229 5.68 -11.74 25.75
CA LEU A 229 4.28 -11.78 26.12
C LEU A 229 3.93 -13.09 26.85
N VAL A 230 4.41 -14.22 26.33
CA VAL A 230 4.18 -15.53 26.96
C VAL A 230 4.88 -15.64 28.29
N HIS A 231 6.11 -15.13 28.43
CA HIS A 231 6.80 -15.06 29.71
C HIS A 231 6.04 -14.19 30.72
N GLY A 232 5.56 -13.01 30.31
CA GLY A 232 4.74 -12.15 31.16
C GLY A 232 3.43 -12.82 31.61
N PHE A 233 2.76 -13.54 30.71
CA PHE A 233 1.55 -14.30 31.03
C PHE A 233 1.83 -15.46 31.99
N ASN A 234 2.86 -16.27 31.73
CA ASN A 234 3.27 -17.35 32.61
C ASN A 234 3.66 -16.84 34.01
N GLY A 235 4.37 -15.72 34.11
CA GLY A 235 4.70 -15.10 35.40
C GLY A 235 3.49 -14.49 36.13
N ALA A 236 2.41 -14.14 35.42
CA ALA A 236 1.14 -13.79 36.05
C ALA A 236 0.41 -15.03 36.58
N LEU A 237 0.46 -16.15 35.84
CA LEU A 237 -0.07 -17.44 36.31
C LEU A 237 0.67 -17.96 37.54
N ASP A 238 1.99 -17.78 37.63
CA ASP A 238 2.78 -18.14 38.82
C ASP A 238 2.26 -17.42 40.06
N ARG A 239 2.11 -16.09 39.97
CA ARG A 239 1.56 -15.27 41.07
C ARG A 239 0.13 -15.67 41.44
N LEU A 240 -0.69 -16.01 40.45
CA LEU A 240 -2.06 -16.46 40.69
C LEU A 240 -2.10 -17.83 41.37
N ALA A 241 -1.23 -18.76 40.96
CA ALA A 241 -1.09 -20.07 41.58
C ALA A 241 -0.64 -19.96 43.04
N ASP A 242 0.33 -19.10 43.33
CA ASP A 242 0.81 -18.82 44.69
C ASP A 242 -0.31 -18.25 45.58
N ALA A 243 -1.04 -17.24 45.08
CA ALA A 243 -2.17 -16.67 45.80
C ALA A 243 -3.28 -17.70 46.07
N TYR A 244 -3.59 -18.54 45.09
CA TYR A 244 -4.61 -19.58 45.23
C TYR A 244 -4.17 -20.68 46.21
N ALA A 245 -2.90 -21.07 46.20
CA ALA A 245 -2.35 -22.02 47.15
C ALA A 245 -2.40 -21.49 48.59
N LEU A 246 -2.08 -20.20 48.79
CA LEU A 246 -2.18 -19.54 50.08
C LEU A 246 -3.64 -19.52 50.58
N HIS A 247 -4.57 -19.13 49.71
CA HIS A 247 -5.99 -19.11 50.04
C HIS A 247 -6.53 -20.50 50.41
N ARG A 248 -6.12 -21.55 49.67
CA ARG A 248 -6.53 -22.93 49.95
C ARG A 248 -5.95 -23.46 51.27
N ARG A 249 -4.69 -23.13 51.59
CA ARG A 249 -4.09 -23.46 52.90
C ARG A 249 -4.78 -22.72 54.04
N PHE A 250 -5.07 -21.44 53.88
CA PHE A 250 -5.79 -20.64 54.87
C PHE A 250 -7.17 -21.23 55.18
N THR A 251 -7.97 -21.50 54.15
CA THR A 251 -9.31 -22.09 54.31
C THR A 251 -9.29 -23.48 54.94
N THR A 252 -8.32 -24.32 54.55
CA THR A 252 -8.15 -25.65 55.13
C THR A 252 -7.75 -25.57 56.61
N ASN A 253 -6.78 -24.73 56.94
CA ASN A 253 -6.32 -24.55 58.32
C ASN A 253 -7.42 -23.95 59.19
N ALA A 254 -8.14 -22.93 58.72
CA ALA A 254 -9.27 -22.34 59.43
C ALA A 254 -10.36 -23.38 59.75
N ALA A 255 -10.70 -24.24 58.79
CA ALA A 255 -11.67 -25.31 59.01
C ALA A 255 -11.19 -26.32 60.06
N HIS A 256 -9.91 -26.69 60.06
CA HIS A 256 -9.34 -27.60 61.07
C HIS A 256 -9.30 -27.00 62.47
N GLU A 257 -8.84 -25.75 62.59
CA GLU A 257 -8.74 -25.02 63.87
C GLU A 257 -10.13 -24.81 64.50
N LEU A 258 -11.18 -24.59 63.70
CA LEU A 258 -12.55 -24.47 64.21
C LEU A 258 -13.20 -25.81 64.57
N ARG A 259 -12.86 -26.89 63.85
CA ARG A 259 -13.46 -28.23 64.08
C ARG A 259 -13.14 -28.79 65.46
N THR A 260 -11.91 -28.60 65.93
CA THR A 260 -11.43 -29.11 67.22
C THR A 260 -12.22 -28.56 68.41
N PRO A 261 -12.32 -27.23 68.64
CA PRO A 261 -13.08 -26.67 69.74
C PRO A 261 -14.60 -26.93 69.61
N LEU A 262 -15.14 -26.95 68.39
CA LEU A 262 -16.54 -27.34 68.16
C LEU A 262 -16.82 -28.78 68.57
N THR A 263 -15.89 -29.70 68.32
CA THR A 263 -16.00 -31.10 68.75
C THR A 263 -15.96 -31.21 70.27
N VAL A 264 -15.08 -30.46 70.93
CA VAL A 264 -15.00 -30.41 72.40
C VAL A 264 -16.29 -29.87 73.01
N LEU A 265 -16.81 -28.76 72.49
CA LEU A 265 -18.08 -28.17 72.92
C LEU A 265 -19.24 -29.16 72.74
N SER A 266 -19.29 -29.85 71.59
CA SER A 266 -20.32 -30.86 71.30
C SER A 266 -20.26 -32.03 72.28
N LEU A 267 -19.07 -32.53 72.59
CA LEU A 267 -18.87 -33.62 73.58
C LEU A 267 -19.32 -33.22 74.98
N ARG A 268 -19.03 -31.98 75.42
CA ARG A 268 -19.49 -31.46 76.72
C ARG A 268 -21.02 -31.37 76.79
N LEU A 269 -21.65 -30.83 75.74
CA LEU A 269 -23.12 -30.76 75.66
C LEU A 269 -23.75 -32.16 75.65
N GLN A 270 -23.11 -33.13 74.97
CA GLN A 270 -23.58 -34.51 74.95
C GLN A 270 -23.49 -35.18 76.32
N ARG A 271 -22.38 -35.00 77.07
CA ARG A 271 -22.25 -35.51 78.44
C ARG A 271 -23.32 -34.93 79.37
N ALA A 272 -23.57 -33.63 79.25
CA ALA A 272 -24.59 -32.99 80.07
C ALA A 272 -26.01 -33.54 79.78
N ARG A 273 -26.28 -33.91 78.52
CA ARG A 273 -27.52 -34.61 78.13
C ARG A 273 -27.62 -36.03 78.69
N MET A 274 -26.50 -36.69 79.00
CA MET A 274 -26.47 -38.02 79.61
C MET A 274 -26.65 -38.01 81.14
N GLY A 275 -26.94 -36.85 81.74
CA GLY A 275 -27.20 -36.72 83.17
C GLY A 275 -26.01 -36.24 84.00
N GLU A 276 -24.86 -35.95 83.37
CA GLU A 276 -23.79 -35.18 84.02
C GLU A 276 -24.21 -33.71 84.17
N GLY A 277 -23.81 -33.05 85.25
CA GLY A 277 -24.11 -31.62 85.47
C GLY A 277 -23.48 -30.74 84.38
N LEU A 278 -24.15 -29.66 84.01
CA LEU A 278 -23.63 -28.71 83.02
C LEU A 278 -22.49 -27.88 83.63
N ASP A 279 -21.28 -28.04 83.10
CA ASP A 279 -20.12 -27.19 83.42
C ASP A 279 -20.18 -25.90 82.57
N TRP A 280 -21.08 -24.99 82.98
CA TRP A 280 -21.27 -23.69 82.34
C TRP A 280 -19.98 -22.87 82.20
N PRO A 281 -19.10 -22.78 83.21
CA PRO A 281 -17.82 -22.08 83.08
C PRO A 281 -16.97 -22.60 81.92
N ALA A 282 -16.89 -23.92 81.73
CA ALA A 282 -16.12 -24.49 80.64
C ALA A 282 -16.78 -24.27 79.26
N ILE A 283 -18.12 -24.31 79.17
CA ILE A 283 -18.84 -23.99 77.93
C ILE A 283 -18.62 -22.54 77.51
N ILE A 284 -18.69 -21.60 78.46
CA ILE A 284 -18.43 -20.18 78.20
C ILE A 284 -16.98 -19.99 77.73
N THR A 285 -16.03 -20.71 78.31
CA THR A 285 -14.62 -20.68 77.91
C THR A 285 -14.42 -21.21 76.49
N ASP A 286 -15.06 -22.33 76.14
CA ASP A 286 -14.98 -22.90 74.79
C ASP A 286 -15.62 -21.97 73.74
N LEU A 287 -16.74 -21.32 74.07
CA LEU A 287 -17.38 -20.33 73.21
C LEU A 287 -16.51 -19.08 73.01
N ALA A 288 -15.92 -18.55 74.08
CA ALA A 288 -15.02 -17.41 74.01
C ALA A 288 -13.78 -17.72 73.15
N ARG A 289 -13.28 -18.95 73.21
CA ARG A 289 -12.17 -19.42 72.36
C ARG A 289 -12.55 -19.47 70.88
N ILE A 290 -13.74 -19.96 70.55
CA ILE A 290 -14.25 -19.99 69.17
C ILE A 290 -14.47 -18.57 68.64
N GLN A 291 -15.05 -17.67 69.44
CA GLN A 291 -15.23 -16.26 69.07
C GLN A 291 -13.89 -15.57 68.80
N GLY A 292 -12.90 -15.76 69.68
CA GLY A 292 -11.56 -15.21 69.48
C GLY A 292 -10.87 -15.74 68.21
N MET A 293 -11.02 -17.04 67.89
CA MET A 293 -10.53 -17.59 66.63
C MET A 293 -11.24 -17.00 65.41
N LEU A 294 -12.56 -16.78 65.51
CA LEU A 294 -13.34 -16.17 64.43
C LEU A 294 -12.91 -14.72 64.18
N ASP A 295 -12.71 -13.94 65.24
CA ASP A 295 -12.24 -12.56 65.16
C ASP A 295 -10.85 -12.48 64.54
N GLN A 296 -9.94 -13.38 64.91
CA GLN A 296 -8.61 -13.50 64.30
C GLN A 296 -8.69 -13.83 62.80
N LEU A 297 -9.55 -14.77 62.41
CA LEU A 297 -9.76 -15.13 60.99
C LEU A 297 -10.34 -13.97 60.19
N LEU A 298 -11.29 -13.22 60.77
CA LEU A 298 -11.91 -12.05 60.13
C LEU A 298 -10.93 -10.87 59.99
N ASP A 299 -10.05 -10.65 60.97
CA ASP A 299 -9.01 -9.62 60.88
C ASP A 299 -7.96 -9.98 59.80
N LEU A 300 -7.57 -11.25 59.72
CA LEU A 300 -6.67 -11.76 58.68
C LEU A 300 -7.28 -11.64 57.28
N ALA A 301 -8.56 -12.00 57.12
CA ALA A 301 -9.26 -11.89 55.84
C ALA A 301 -9.47 -10.45 55.38
N ARG A 302 -9.48 -9.48 56.29
CA ARG A 302 -9.65 -8.04 55.99
C ARG A 302 -8.33 -7.35 55.61
N LYS A 303 -7.20 -7.97 55.94
CA LYS A 303 -5.84 -7.50 55.64
C LYS A 303 -5.25 -8.08 54.34
N GLN A 304 -5.98 -8.98 53.67
CA GLN A 304 -5.67 -9.53 52.34
C GLN A 304 -6.53 -8.88 51.27
#